data_AF-A0A438J2R3-F1
#
_entry.id   AF-A0A438J2R3-F1
#
_cell.length_a   1.000
_cell.length_b   1.000
_cell.length_c   1.000
_cell.angle_alpha   90.00
_cell.angle_beta   90.00
_cell.angle_gamma   90.00
#
_symmetry.space_group_name_H-M   'P 1'
#
loop_
_entity.id
_entity.type
_entity.pdbx_description
1 polymer ?
#
loop_
_entity_poly.entity_id
_entity_poly.type
_entity_poly.pdbx_seq_one_letter_code
_entity_poly.pdbx_strand_id
1 'polypeptide(L)'
;MAMRIATFLVILLSVFEHSATGELFNVRQHLSTVSRYGAVKDIADSAFVPSKVPDGCSPIHLNLVARHGTRSPTKKRMRELDNLATHLESLLRDVKEQNLSLKKVPAWLWGWKSPWKGKVTGGELTDVGEIELYHLAIRIRERFPDLFNEEYHPDVFTIKATQVSPVLVFPFN
;
A
#
# COMPACT_ATOMS: atom_id res chain seq x y z
N MET A 1 -44.56 35.85 1.56
CA MET A 1 -44.28 34.40 1.62
C MET A 1 -43.11 34.02 0.70
N ALA A 2 -43.10 34.43 -0.57
CA ALA A 2 -42.01 34.17 -1.52
C ALA A 2 -40.60 34.61 -1.06
N MET A 3 -40.47 35.79 -0.44
CA MET A 3 -39.16 36.31 0.01
C MET A 3 -38.52 35.50 1.16
N ARG A 4 -39.34 34.86 2.01
CA ARG A 4 -38.88 33.96 3.09
C ARG A 4 -38.44 32.59 2.55
N ILE A 5 -39.06 32.15 1.46
CA ILE A 5 -38.69 30.90 0.76
C ILE A 5 -37.36 31.10 0.02
N ALA A 6 -37.17 32.25 -0.63
CA ALA A 6 -35.93 32.61 -1.31
C ALA A 6 -34.73 32.72 -0.34
N THR A 7 -34.92 33.33 0.83
CA THR A 7 -33.86 33.39 1.87
C THR A 7 -33.54 32.02 2.45
N PHE A 8 -34.53 31.15 2.66
CA PHE A 8 -34.30 29.77 3.10
C PHE A 8 -33.53 28.94 2.05
N LEU A 9 -33.84 29.12 0.77
CA LEU A 9 -33.14 28.48 -0.35
C LEU A 9 -31.68 28.94 -0.47
N VAL A 10 -31.41 30.23 -0.31
CA VAL A 10 -30.03 30.77 -0.32
C VAL A 10 -29.23 30.25 0.87
N ILE A 11 -29.84 30.14 2.06
CA ILE A 11 -29.19 29.54 3.24
C ILE A 11 -28.93 28.04 3.00
N LEU A 12 -29.89 27.29 2.44
CA LEU A 12 -29.69 25.88 2.12
C LEU A 12 -28.56 25.67 1.10
N LEU A 13 -28.52 26.48 0.04
CA LEU A 13 -27.46 26.42 -0.99
C LEU A 13 -26.08 26.76 -0.39
N SER A 14 -26.01 27.73 0.53
CA SER A 14 -24.74 28.09 1.19
C SER A 14 -24.20 27.01 2.14
N VAL A 15 -25.07 26.16 2.69
CA VAL A 15 -24.65 25.02 3.55
C VAL A 15 -24.10 23.86 2.72
N PHE A 16 -24.51 23.73 1.45
CA PHE A 16 -24.01 22.68 0.55
C PHE A 16 -22.63 22.98 -0.06
N GLU A 17 -22.17 24.23 -0.08
CA GLU A 17 -20.84 24.58 -0.64
C GLU A 17 -19.66 24.35 0.32
N HIS A 18 -19.92 23.96 1.59
CA HIS A 18 -18.88 23.60 2.55
C HIS A 18 -18.65 22.09 2.70
N SER A 19 -18.84 21.31 1.63
CA SER A 19 -18.16 20.01 1.53
C SER A 19 -16.72 20.28 1.09
N ALA A 20 -15.77 20.24 2.03
CA ALA A 20 -14.35 20.37 1.74
C ALA A 20 -13.94 19.39 0.63
N THR A 21 -13.78 19.89 -0.59
CA THR A 21 -13.29 19.15 -1.77
C THR A 21 -11.77 19.04 -1.74
N GLY A 22 -11.22 18.65 -0.59
CA GLY A 22 -9.85 18.16 -0.50
C GLY A 22 -9.91 16.65 -0.32
N GLU A 23 -9.17 15.88 -1.12
CA GLU A 23 -8.97 14.47 -0.81
C GLU A 23 -8.52 14.35 0.66
N LEU A 24 -9.26 13.57 1.45
CA LEU A 24 -8.89 13.27 2.83
C LEU A 24 -7.49 12.67 2.83
N PHE A 25 -6.59 13.24 3.64
CA PHE A 25 -5.21 12.76 3.75
C PHE A 25 -5.18 11.26 4.07
N ASN A 26 -4.72 10.46 3.11
CA ASN A 26 -4.64 9.02 3.25
C ASN A 26 -3.22 8.59 3.60
N VAL A 27 -2.97 8.33 4.89
CA VAL A 27 -1.67 7.89 5.42
C VAL A 27 -1.04 6.77 4.58
N ARG A 28 -1.83 5.86 4.01
CA ARG A 28 -1.34 4.70 3.23
C ARG A 28 -0.58 5.09 1.96
N GLN A 29 -0.76 6.32 1.49
CA GLN A 29 -0.11 6.90 0.30
C GLN A 29 1.18 7.65 0.65
N HIS A 30 1.46 7.84 1.95
CA HIS A 30 2.58 8.63 2.46
C HIS A 30 3.58 7.80 3.28
N LEU A 31 3.63 6.48 3.06
CA LEU A 31 4.58 5.58 3.73
C LEU A 31 5.87 5.39 2.91
N SER A 32 6.17 6.27 1.95
CA SER A 32 7.33 6.15 1.06
C SER A 32 7.35 4.78 0.36
N THR A 33 8.52 4.12 0.31
CA THR A 33 8.73 2.84 -0.36
C THR A 33 8.02 1.65 0.29
N VAL A 34 7.40 1.82 1.46
CA VAL A 34 6.59 0.76 2.11
C VAL A 34 5.08 0.95 1.92
N SER A 35 4.67 1.94 1.12
CA SER A 35 3.29 2.08 0.67
C SER A 35 2.91 0.86 -0.15
N ARG A 36 1.78 0.24 0.19
CA ARG A 36 1.28 -0.94 -0.54
C ARG A 36 0.95 -0.56 -1.97
N TYR A 37 1.23 -1.46 -2.91
CA TYR A 37 0.99 -1.19 -4.32
C TYR A 37 -0.47 -0.83 -4.58
N GLY A 38 -1.41 -1.57 -3.97
CA GLY A 38 -2.84 -1.32 -4.10
C GLY A 38 -3.31 0.06 -3.61
N ALA A 39 -2.57 0.70 -2.70
CA ALA A 39 -2.93 2.03 -2.18
C ALA A 39 -2.51 3.17 -3.12
N VAL A 40 -1.56 2.92 -4.03
CA VAL A 40 -0.96 3.94 -4.89
C VAL A 40 -1.13 3.67 -6.38
N LYS A 41 -1.56 2.47 -6.79
CA LYS A 41 -1.67 2.07 -8.20
C LYS A 41 -2.58 2.97 -9.05
N ASP A 42 -3.60 3.58 -8.45
CA ASP A 42 -4.58 4.43 -9.14
C ASP A 42 -4.26 5.93 -8.96
N ILE A 43 -3.24 6.25 -8.16
CA ILE A 43 -2.70 7.59 -8.05
C ILE A 43 -1.73 7.75 -9.22
N ALA A 44 -2.30 7.98 -10.41
CA ALA A 44 -1.47 8.43 -11.51
C ALA A 44 -0.86 9.77 -11.09
N ASP A 45 0.47 9.83 -11.03
CA ASP A 45 1.12 11.13 -11.06
C ASP A 45 0.58 11.84 -12.30
N SER A 46 0.09 13.07 -12.18
CA SER A 46 -0.49 13.82 -13.32
C SER A 46 0.51 13.96 -14.50
N ALA A 47 1.78 13.67 -14.25
CA ALA A 47 2.86 13.55 -15.23
C ALA A 47 2.87 12.23 -16.04
N PHE A 48 2.15 11.19 -15.62
CA PHE A 48 2.13 9.88 -16.28
C PHE A 48 0.85 9.68 -17.10
N VAL A 49 0.95 9.86 -18.41
CA VAL A 49 -0.09 9.45 -19.35
C VAL A 49 0.18 7.99 -19.75
N PRO A 50 -0.71 7.03 -19.45
CA PRO A 50 -0.53 5.65 -19.89
C PRO A 50 -0.45 5.60 -21.42
N SER A 51 0.67 5.14 -21.97
CA SER A 51 0.77 4.92 -23.41
C SER A 51 -0.18 3.80 -23.83
N LYS A 52 -1.11 4.12 -24.73
CA LYS A 52 -1.88 3.10 -25.46
C LYS A 52 -1.03 2.60 -26.64
N VAL A 53 -1.22 1.36 -27.04
CA VAL A 53 -0.64 0.86 -28.28
C VAL A 53 -1.27 1.68 -29.43
N PRO A 54 -0.48 2.34 -30.29
CA PRO A 54 -1.03 3.13 -31.40
C PRO A 54 -1.78 2.27 -32.41
N ASP A 55 -2.74 2.86 -33.11
CA ASP A 55 -3.49 2.17 -34.16
C ASP A 55 -2.55 1.63 -35.26
N GLY A 56 -2.81 0.41 -35.70
CA GLY A 56 -1.97 -0.28 -36.70
C GLY A 56 -0.62 -0.80 -36.16
N CYS A 57 -0.33 -0.64 -34.88
CA CYS A 57 0.83 -1.24 -34.22
C CYS A 57 0.40 -2.46 -33.38
N SER A 58 1.28 -3.45 -33.29
CA SER A 58 1.13 -4.57 -32.34
C SER A 58 2.37 -4.68 -31.45
N PRO A 59 2.20 -4.96 -30.15
CA PRO A 59 3.33 -5.26 -29.29
C PRO A 59 3.96 -6.58 -29.73
N ILE A 60 5.29 -6.62 -29.86
CA ILE A 60 6.03 -7.83 -30.21
C ILE A 60 6.95 -8.33 -29.09
N HIS A 61 7.18 -7.51 -28.06
CA HIS A 61 8.04 -7.83 -26.93
C HIS A 61 7.69 -6.98 -25.71
N LEU A 62 7.78 -7.57 -24.51
CA LEU A 62 7.61 -6.88 -23.24
C LEU A 62 8.83 -7.10 -22.34
N ASN A 63 9.46 -6.01 -21.92
CA ASN A 63 10.43 -6.03 -20.81
C ASN A 63 9.76 -5.46 -19.56
N LEU A 64 9.63 -6.28 -18.52
CA LEU A 64 9.05 -5.87 -17.24
C LEU A 64 10.11 -5.94 -16.14
N VAL A 65 10.26 -4.85 -15.40
CA VAL A 65 11.00 -4.84 -14.13
C VAL A 65 10.01 -4.55 -13.01
N ALA A 66 9.77 -5.55 -12.18
CA ALA A 66 8.88 -5.44 -11.02
C ALA A 66 9.69 -5.57 -9.72
N ARG A 67 9.34 -4.74 -8.72
CA ARG A 67 9.79 -4.98 -7.34
C ARG A 67 9.02 -6.17 -6.76
N HIS A 68 9.57 -6.78 -5.71
CA HIS A 68 8.82 -7.74 -4.91
C HIS A 68 7.55 -7.09 -4.34
N GLY A 69 6.53 -7.91 -4.04
CA GLY A 69 5.32 -7.45 -3.35
C GLY A 69 5.57 -7.08 -1.88
N THR A 70 4.49 -6.81 -1.16
CA THR A 70 4.53 -6.53 0.29
C THR A 70 5.22 -7.64 1.09
N ARG A 71 6.19 -7.25 1.94
CA ARG A 71 6.98 -8.16 2.78
C ARG A 71 6.80 -7.88 4.26
N SER A 72 7.03 -8.90 5.07
CA SER A 72 7.24 -8.77 6.50
C SER A 72 8.52 -7.94 6.77
N PRO A 73 8.60 -7.17 7.87
CA PRO A 73 9.81 -6.46 8.23
C PRO A 73 11.01 -7.40 8.35
N THR A 74 12.22 -6.86 8.11
CA THR A 74 13.46 -7.62 8.31
C THR A 74 13.66 -7.95 9.79
N LYS A 75 14.48 -8.97 10.10
CA LYS A 75 14.82 -9.32 11.49
C LYS A 75 15.35 -8.13 12.29
N LYS A 76 16.17 -7.28 11.66
CA LYS A 76 16.65 -6.03 12.26
C LYS A 76 15.47 -5.13 12.65
N ARG A 77 14.54 -4.89 11.71
CA ARG A 77 13.40 -4.01 11.95
C ARG A 77 12.42 -4.57 12.98
N MET A 78 12.23 -5.88 13.04
CA MET A 78 11.42 -6.52 14.08
C MET A 78 12.04 -6.31 15.48
N ARG A 79 13.36 -6.48 15.63
CA ARG A 79 14.05 -6.19 16.89
C ARG A 79 13.93 -4.73 17.32
N GLU A 80 14.01 -3.80 16.37
CA GLU A 80 13.79 -2.37 16.66
C GLU A 80 12.37 -2.11 17.18
N LEU A 81 11.34 -2.80 16.65
CA LEU A 81 9.97 -2.71 17.16
C LEU A 81 9.80 -3.31 18.55
N ASP A 82 10.49 -4.43 18.84
CA ASP A 82 10.48 -5.04 20.18
C ASP A 82 11.18 -4.15 21.22
N ASN A 83 12.30 -3.51 20.83
CA ASN A 83 13.00 -2.53 21.66
C ASN A 83 12.12 -1.29 21.91
N LEU A 84 11.40 -0.81 20.89
CA LEU A 84 10.43 0.26 21.04
C LEU A 84 9.34 -0.13 22.04
N ALA A 85 8.79 -1.34 21.97
CA ALA A 85 7.77 -1.81 22.92
C ALA A 85 8.30 -1.78 24.36
N THR A 86 9.52 -2.29 24.57
CA THR A 86 10.17 -2.31 25.90
C THR A 86 10.41 -0.90 26.43
N HIS A 87 10.83 0.02 25.56
CA HIS A 87 11.05 1.41 25.95
C HIS A 87 9.75 2.13 26.32
N LEU A 88 8.69 1.91 25.52
CA LEU A 88 7.36 2.45 25.82
C LEU A 88 6.83 1.92 27.16
N GLU A 89 6.96 0.62 27.44
CA GLU A 89 6.58 0.04 28.73
C GLU A 89 7.32 0.71 29.90
N SER A 90 8.61 1.02 29.75
CA SER A 90 9.38 1.75 30.76
C SER A 90 8.84 3.15 31.01
N LEU A 91 8.64 3.94 29.95
CA LEU A 91 8.13 5.31 30.06
C LEU A 91 6.74 5.34 30.69
N LEU A 92 5.88 4.38 30.35
CA LEU A 92 4.54 4.26 30.90
C LEU A 92 4.54 3.91 32.39
N ARG A 93 5.49 3.08 32.84
CA ARG A 93 5.69 2.80 34.26
C ARG A 93 6.13 4.06 35.01
N ASP A 94 7.08 4.82 34.47
CA ASP A 94 7.57 6.05 35.09
C ASP A 94 6.45 7.10 35.25
N VAL A 95 5.59 7.26 34.23
CA VAL A 95 4.39 8.11 34.30
C VAL A 95 3.45 7.69 35.44
N LYS A 96 3.27 6.37 35.63
CA LYS A 96 2.43 5.82 36.71
C LYS A 96 3.05 6.04 38.08
N GLU A 97 4.36 5.81 38.23
CA GLU A 97 5.08 5.99 39.49
C GLU A 97 5.17 7.46 39.93
N GLN A 98 5.32 8.38 38.98
CA GLN A 98 5.39 9.82 39.24
C GLN A 98 4.02 10.49 39.35
N ASN A 99 2.92 9.73 39.31
CA ASN A 99 1.53 10.25 39.30
C ASN A 99 1.31 11.36 38.26
N LEU A 100 2.03 11.31 37.13
CA LEU A 100 1.84 12.27 36.04
C LEU A 100 0.47 12.05 35.39
N SER A 101 -0.17 13.14 34.94
CA SER A 101 -1.53 13.08 34.40
C SER A 101 -1.65 12.11 33.22
N LEU A 102 -2.25 10.93 33.48
CA LEU A 102 -2.54 9.88 32.50
C LEU A 102 -3.45 10.35 31.35
N LYS A 103 -4.20 11.45 31.53
CA LYS A 103 -5.07 12.06 30.51
C LYS A 103 -4.33 12.45 29.21
N LYS A 104 -3.00 12.55 29.24
CA LYS A 104 -2.18 12.87 28.05
C LYS A 104 -1.70 11.63 27.29
N VAL A 105 -1.81 10.43 27.87
CA VAL A 105 -1.35 9.19 27.23
C VAL A 105 -2.51 8.52 26.50
N PRO A 106 -2.41 8.29 25.18
CA PRO A 106 -3.43 7.57 24.44
C PRO A 106 -3.66 6.16 24.99
N ALA A 107 -4.93 5.76 25.12
CA ALA A 107 -5.30 4.47 25.69
C ALA A 107 -4.65 3.27 24.96
N TRP A 108 -4.49 3.35 23.64
CA TRP A 108 -3.92 2.28 22.82
C TRP A 108 -2.43 2.01 23.09
N LEU A 109 -1.72 2.95 23.71
CA LEU A 109 -0.29 2.79 24.00
C LEU A 109 -0.07 1.85 25.20
N TRP A 110 -1.04 1.79 26.11
CA TRP A 110 -0.98 0.92 27.28
C TRP A 110 -1.06 -0.55 26.86
N GLY A 111 0.00 -1.31 27.19
CA GLY A 111 0.08 -2.72 26.82
C GLY A 111 0.35 -2.95 25.33
N TRP A 112 0.75 -1.91 24.59
CA TRP A 112 1.16 -2.07 23.20
C TRP A 112 2.35 -3.02 23.11
N LYS A 113 2.23 -4.00 22.21
CA LYS A 113 3.30 -4.96 21.91
C LYS A 113 3.60 -4.88 20.42
N SER A 114 4.87 -5.09 20.08
CA SER A 114 5.29 -5.29 18.70
C SER A 114 4.43 -6.36 18.04
N PRO A 115 3.81 -6.07 16.87
CA PRO A 115 3.04 -7.06 16.10
C PRO A 115 3.89 -8.26 15.66
N TRP A 116 5.21 -8.13 15.71
CA TRP A 116 6.18 -9.12 15.28
C TRP A 116 6.87 -9.83 16.44
N LYS A 117 6.43 -9.59 17.68
CA LYS A 117 7.01 -10.19 18.88
C LYS A 117 7.01 -11.71 18.77
N GLY A 118 8.18 -12.33 18.97
CA GLY A 118 8.35 -13.78 18.91
C GLY A 118 8.48 -14.38 17.51
N LYS A 119 8.44 -13.57 16.44
CA LYS A 119 8.70 -14.06 15.08
C LYS A 119 10.20 -14.27 14.85
N VAL A 120 10.56 -15.45 14.32
CA VAL A 120 11.96 -15.87 14.12
C VAL A 120 12.49 -15.61 12.71
N THR A 121 11.58 -15.56 11.73
CA THR A 121 11.83 -15.23 10.33
C THR A 121 11.38 -13.80 10.02
N GLY A 122 12.05 -13.14 9.08
CA GLY A 122 11.74 -11.77 8.71
C GLY A 122 12.18 -11.49 7.28
N GLY A 123 11.53 -10.52 6.64
CA GLY A 123 11.71 -10.24 5.22
C GLY A 123 10.99 -11.21 4.29
N GLU A 124 10.11 -12.08 4.78
CA GLU A 124 9.35 -12.97 3.90
C GLU A 124 8.31 -12.19 3.10
N LEU A 125 7.96 -12.68 1.91
CA LEU A 125 6.80 -12.17 1.18
C LEU A 125 5.54 -12.52 1.98
N THR A 126 4.63 -11.56 2.08
CA THR A 126 3.32 -11.78 2.71
C THR A 126 2.33 -12.27 1.68
N ASP A 127 1.26 -12.92 2.12
CA ASP A 127 0.06 -13.24 1.32
C ASP A 127 -0.45 -12.03 0.53
N VAL A 128 -0.46 -10.85 1.15
CA VAL A 128 -0.80 -9.58 0.46
C VAL A 128 0.15 -9.32 -0.70
N GLY A 129 1.44 -9.52 -0.50
CA GLY A 129 2.46 -9.35 -1.54
C GLY A 129 2.34 -10.36 -2.69
N GLU A 130 1.95 -11.59 -2.40
CA GLU A 130 1.65 -12.61 -3.41
C GLU A 130 0.47 -12.19 -4.29
N ILE A 131 -0.62 -11.74 -3.66
CA ILE A 131 -1.82 -11.25 -4.35
C ILE A 131 -1.52 -10.00 -5.18
N GLU A 132 -0.67 -9.09 -4.69
CA GLU A 132 -0.23 -7.90 -5.43
C GLU A 132 0.47 -8.28 -6.75
N LEU A 133 1.38 -9.25 -6.68
CA LEU A 133 2.11 -9.75 -7.86
C LEU A 133 1.20 -10.53 -8.80
N TYR A 134 0.30 -11.36 -8.27
CA TYR A 134 -0.68 -12.09 -9.06
C TYR A 134 -1.59 -11.13 -9.86
N HIS A 135 -2.17 -10.13 -9.20
CA HIS A 135 -3.01 -9.14 -9.90
C HIS A 135 -2.20 -8.27 -10.87
N LEU A 136 -0.92 -8.02 -10.60
CA LEU A 136 -0.04 -7.36 -11.58
C LEU A 136 0.10 -8.21 -12.85
N ALA A 137 0.34 -9.51 -12.70
CA ALA A 137 0.42 -10.46 -13.81
C ALA A 137 -0.87 -10.48 -14.65
N ILE A 138 -2.04 -10.54 -13.99
CA ILE A 138 -3.35 -10.50 -14.68
C ILE A 138 -3.50 -9.23 -15.51
N ARG A 139 -3.24 -8.04 -14.92
CA ARG A 139 -3.36 -6.77 -15.67
C ARG A 139 -2.40 -6.68 -16.86
N ILE A 140 -1.21 -7.28 -16.75
CA ILE A 140 -0.25 -7.31 -17.85
C ILE A 140 -0.75 -8.20 -18.98
N ARG A 141 -1.27 -9.40 -18.64
CA ARG A 141 -1.87 -10.31 -19.62
C ARG A 141 -3.07 -9.69 -20.33
N GLU A 142 -3.96 -9.05 -19.58
CA GLU A 142 -5.12 -8.33 -20.13
C GLU A 142 -4.71 -7.15 -21.03
N ARG A 143 -3.61 -6.47 -20.71
CA ARG A 143 -3.13 -5.33 -21.50
C ARG A 143 -2.44 -5.73 -22.79
N PHE A 144 -1.79 -6.89 -22.81
CA PHE A 144 -1.01 -7.37 -23.96
C PHE A 144 -1.39 -8.81 -24.34
N PRO A 145 -2.66 -9.10 -24.64
CA PRO A 145 -3.14 -10.47 -24.83
C PRO A 145 -2.39 -11.21 -25.95
N ASP A 146 -2.03 -10.50 -27.02
CA ASP A 146 -1.32 -11.06 -28.18
C ASP A 146 0.09 -11.56 -27.83
N LEU A 147 0.71 -11.06 -26.75
CA LEU A 147 2.02 -11.53 -26.27
C LEU A 147 1.93 -12.81 -25.42
N PHE A 148 0.73 -13.19 -24.98
CA PHE A 148 0.49 -14.31 -24.05
C PHE A 148 -0.58 -15.27 -24.59
N ASN A 149 -0.62 -15.44 -25.91
CA ASN A 149 -1.56 -16.33 -26.61
C ASN A 149 -1.12 -17.80 -26.66
N GLU A 150 0.12 -18.09 -26.26
CA GLU A 150 0.69 -19.43 -26.16
C GLU A 150 0.72 -19.92 -24.71
N GLU A 151 0.77 -21.24 -24.53
CA GLU A 151 0.97 -21.86 -23.21
C GLU A 151 2.35 -21.47 -22.65
N TYR A 152 2.44 -21.27 -21.34
CA TYR A 152 3.69 -20.91 -20.69
C TYR A 152 4.77 -21.97 -20.92
N HIS A 153 5.89 -21.57 -21.50
CA HIS A 153 7.13 -22.32 -21.53
C HIS A 153 8.30 -21.43 -21.05
N PRO A 154 9.19 -21.91 -20.15
CA PRO A 154 10.27 -21.08 -19.60
C PRO A 154 11.28 -20.58 -20.64
N ASP A 155 11.42 -21.28 -21.77
CA ASP A 155 12.28 -20.86 -22.88
C ASP A 155 11.67 -19.74 -23.74
N VAL A 156 10.34 -19.59 -23.70
CA VAL A 156 9.59 -18.54 -24.41
C VAL A 156 9.41 -17.33 -23.49
N PHE A 157 8.95 -17.58 -22.25
CA PHE A 157 8.70 -16.55 -21.24
C PHE A 157 9.83 -16.55 -20.21
N THR A 158 10.95 -15.91 -20.57
CA THR A 158 12.09 -15.81 -19.67
C THR A 158 11.77 -14.93 -18.46
N ILE A 159 11.69 -15.53 -17.27
CA ILE A 159 11.55 -14.81 -16.01
C ILE A 159 12.88 -14.85 -15.25
N LYS A 160 13.39 -13.66 -14.89
CA LYS A 160 14.61 -13.51 -14.09
C LYS A 160 14.29 -12.86 -12.76
N ALA A 161 14.83 -13.44 -11.70
CA ALA A 161 14.72 -12.95 -10.33
C ALA A 161 16.12 -12.76 -9.73
N THR A 162 16.27 -11.77 -8.85
CA THR A 162 17.50 -11.67 -8.04
C THR A 162 17.49 -12.78 -6.99
N GLN A 163 18.65 -13.30 -6.59
CA GLN A 163 18.78 -14.37 -5.57
C GLN A 163 18.37 -13.93 -4.14
N VAL A 164 17.71 -12.78 -4.01
CA VAL A 164 17.20 -12.30 -2.73
C VAL A 164 15.77 -12.84 -2.56
N SER A 165 15.64 -13.89 -1.76
CA SER A 165 14.36 -14.43 -1.28
C SER A 165 13.50 -13.27 -0.77
N PRO A 166 12.48 -12.81 -1.53
CA PRO A 166 11.36 -13.62 -1.96
C PRO A 166 10.73 -13.08 -3.28
N VAL A 167 11.46 -13.12 -4.39
CA VAL A 167 10.85 -12.85 -5.70
C VAL A 167 10.13 -14.13 -6.11
N LEU A 168 8.81 -14.17 -5.94
CA LEU A 168 7.99 -15.25 -6.47
C LEU A 168 7.87 -15.09 -7.98
N VAL A 169 8.16 -16.17 -8.69
CA VAL A 169 7.89 -16.34 -10.10
C VAL A 169 6.57 -17.09 -10.20
N PHE A 170 5.49 -16.38 -10.53
CA PHE A 170 4.22 -17.02 -10.86
C PHE A 170 4.24 -17.38 -12.34
N PRO A 171 4.19 -18.68 -12.71
CA PRO A 171 3.92 -19.04 -14.10
C PRO A 171 2.51 -18.56 -14.46
N PHE A 172 2.39 -17.97 -15.64
CA PHE A 172 1.12 -17.47 -16.18
C PHE A 172 0.30 -18.66 -16.73
N ASN A 173 -0.23 -19.52 -15.86
CA ASN A 173 -1.24 -20.51 -16.24
C ASN A 173 -2.63 -20.03 -15.80
#